data_AF-H1DDB0-F1
#
_entry.id   AF-H1DDB0-F1
#
_cell.length_a   1.000
_cell.length_b   1.000
_cell.length_c   1.000
_cell.angle_alpha   90.00
_cell.angle_beta   90.00
_cell.angle_gamma   90.00
#
_symmetry.space_group_name_H-M   'P 1'
#
loop_
_entity.id
_entity.type
_entity.pdbx_description
1 polymer ?
#
loop_
_entity_poly.entity_id
_entity_poly.type
_entity_poly.pdbx_seq_one_letter_code
_entity_poly.pdbx_strand_id
1 'polypeptide(L)'
;MLNKSDQNQGSAGIRLAQELMVDIMGALIPGVLFLFSIVISGVFPILTFYGLPFNLNQTSTKTTGLEFMQGWFWLVIFLTFLILAYTIGLIFYRSDIKIPDKKGLLKQRKEFINNFCKELKNENFENSNKKLFKYVLNKLIQEIKYLSEFPEDLCENKSKTLERFFGMNTKDFENLIEELKAISDSSSPFLSSELKWKNKILKILFPHSEQDIECSENTIIKEYTTIIEKKLKNFIKKNEKPTKNEKPTKNEEQKLIKDKEQKLIKDVIILYCILDMQCECACATANRCNFPYINYYKYLLKRNEIDLLSEVSWYLPNARSKNKINRYKIFIQTHQPKTYFIITKNESHIRMAASSWYVANTLLPYTIILTILFLTLLIVNLIFNKYNLSIFSEYSIYNSENASSLIAFLFPLFIFFLLIIMKKKIVTFIHYQRLREIYHTLIIYKECPKNNNK
;
A
#
# COMPACT_ATOMS: atom_id res chain seq x y z
N MET A 1 5.81 -36.56 39.86
CA MET A 1 4.59 -35.84 39.40
C MET A 1 4.48 -34.51 40.13
N LEU A 2 5.43 -33.60 39.88
CA LEU A 2 5.39 -32.22 40.35
C LEU A 2 5.80 -31.35 39.15
N ASN A 3 5.00 -30.31 38.90
CA ASN A 3 5.33 -29.08 38.17
C ASN A 3 5.50 -29.12 36.65
N LYS A 4 4.53 -29.68 35.93
CA LYS A 4 4.21 -29.23 34.54
C LYS A 4 3.24 -28.04 34.50
N SER A 5 2.50 -27.77 35.58
CA SER A 5 1.59 -26.62 35.71
C SER A 5 2.33 -25.31 35.96
N ASP A 6 3.37 -25.33 36.80
CA ASP A 6 3.99 -24.10 37.31
C ASP A 6 4.96 -23.48 36.30
N GLN A 7 5.64 -24.30 35.48
CA GLN A 7 6.43 -23.79 34.34
C GLN A 7 5.54 -23.13 33.27
N ASN A 8 4.28 -23.55 33.14
CA ASN A 8 3.34 -22.95 32.19
C ASN A 8 2.77 -21.62 32.71
N GLN A 9 2.53 -21.47 34.02
CA GLN A 9 2.00 -20.23 34.60
C GLN A 9 2.99 -19.05 34.54
N GLY A 10 4.27 -19.28 34.87
CA GLY A 10 5.31 -18.26 34.67
C GLY A 10 5.45 -17.82 33.21
N SER A 11 5.26 -18.75 32.27
CA SER A 11 5.25 -18.43 30.84
C SER A 11 3.98 -17.68 30.39
N ALA A 12 2.84 -17.91 31.04
CA ALA A 12 1.57 -17.28 30.69
C ALA A 12 1.55 -15.81 31.10
N GLY A 13 2.04 -15.48 32.30
CA GLY A 13 2.16 -14.09 32.76
C GLY A 13 3.08 -13.25 31.88
N ILE A 14 4.24 -13.80 31.50
CA ILE A 14 5.17 -13.14 30.58
C ILE A 14 4.53 -12.91 29.20
N ARG A 15 3.78 -13.88 28.67
CA ARG A 15 3.07 -13.72 27.39
C ARG A 15 1.99 -12.66 27.44
N LEU A 16 1.17 -12.66 28.50
CA LEU A 16 0.14 -11.65 28.69
C LEU A 16 0.74 -10.25 28.82
N ALA A 17 1.85 -10.13 29.57
CA ALA A 17 2.60 -8.87 29.66
C ALA A 17 3.16 -8.43 28.30
N GLN A 18 3.65 -9.36 27.47
CA GLN A 18 4.15 -9.06 26.13
C GLN A 18 3.04 -8.63 25.17
N GLU A 19 1.90 -9.31 25.14
CA GLU A 19 0.75 -8.93 24.32
C GLU A 19 0.20 -7.56 24.73
N LEU A 20 0.06 -7.34 26.04
CA LEU A 20 -0.37 -6.07 26.60
C LEU A 20 0.63 -4.95 26.31
N MET A 21 1.95 -5.21 26.43
CA MET A 21 2.99 -4.25 26.07
C MET A 21 2.92 -3.87 24.60
N VAL A 22 2.69 -4.84 23.71
CA VAL A 22 2.57 -4.61 22.28
C VAL A 22 1.36 -3.73 21.95
N ASP A 23 0.21 -3.96 22.58
CA ASP A 23 -0.98 -3.12 22.40
C ASP A 23 -0.79 -1.71 23.02
N ILE A 24 -0.17 -1.62 24.19
CA ILE A 24 0.14 -0.33 24.83
C ILE A 24 1.09 0.49 23.96
N MET A 25 2.17 -0.11 23.46
CA MET A 25 3.11 0.57 22.54
C MET A 25 2.43 0.96 21.24
N GLY A 26 1.55 0.09 20.70
CA GLY A 26 0.78 0.35 19.49
C GLY A 26 -0.10 1.59 19.59
N ALA A 27 -0.67 1.87 20.77
CA ALA A 27 -1.40 3.10 21.04
C ALA A 27 -0.49 4.27 21.41
N LEU A 28 0.50 4.06 22.28
CA LEU A 28 1.37 5.13 22.81
C LEU A 28 2.19 5.81 21.71
N ILE A 29 2.81 5.04 20.79
CA ILE A 29 3.71 5.57 19.77
C ILE A 29 3.02 6.62 18.87
N PRO A 30 1.84 6.36 18.27
CA PRO A 30 1.08 7.36 17.52
C PRO A 30 0.78 8.62 18.34
N GLY A 31 0.44 8.47 19.62
CA GLY A 31 0.14 9.59 20.50
C GLY A 31 1.35 10.46 20.82
N VAL A 32 2.49 9.82 21.12
CA VAL A 32 3.77 10.52 21.31
C VAL A 32 4.15 11.24 20.03
N LEU A 33 4.05 10.59 18.87
CA LEU A 33 4.30 11.23 17.57
C LEU A 33 3.41 12.45 17.36
N PHE A 34 2.13 12.36 17.74
CA PHE A 34 1.17 13.46 17.59
C PHE A 34 1.55 14.66 18.44
N LEU A 35 1.70 14.45 19.76
CA LEU A 35 2.02 15.51 20.71
C LEU A 35 3.39 16.12 20.46
N PHE A 36 4.41 15.28 20.23
CA PHE A 36 5.76 15.73 19.92
C PHE A 36 5.77 16.60 18.65
N SER A 37 5.01 16.22 17.63
CA SER A 37 4.89 17.04 16.42
C SER A 37 4.23 18.38 16.68
N ILE A 38 3.20 18.45 17.53
CA ILE A 38 2.55 19.73 17.91
C ILE A 38 3.52 20.61 18.71
N VAL A 39 4.21 20.04 19.69
CA VAL A 39 5.16 20.79 20.52
C VAL A 39 6.29 21.34 19.65
N ILE A 40 6.87 20.52 18.77
CA ILE A 40 8.00 20.96 17.92
C ILE A 40 7.58 21.89 16.78
N SER A 41 6.41 21.68 16.16
CA SER A 41 5.99 22.53 15.04
C SER A 41 5.27 23.80 15.49
N GLY A 42 4.63 23.80 16.66
CA GLY A 42 3.87 24.93 17.18
C GLY A 42 4.56 25.62 18.35
N VAL A 43 4.67 24.93 19.49
CA VAL A 43 5.14 25.54 20.75
C VAL A 43 6.58 26.03 20.64
N PHE A 44 7.48 25.21 20.11
CA PHE A 44 8.90 25.54 20.02
C PHE A 44 9.15 26.78 19.11
N PRO A 45 8.59 26.87 17.90
CA PRO A 45 8.65 28.07 17.07
C PRO A 45 8.15 29.35 17.75
N ILE A 46 7.05 29.27 18.50
CA ILE A 46 6.52 30.40 19.27
C ILE A 46 7.56 30.86 20.29
N LEU A 47 8.12 29.93 21.08
CA LEU A 47 9.13 30.24 22.09
C LEU A 47 10.39 30.86 21.47
N THR A 48 10.86 30.31 20.35
CA THR A 48 12.02 30.85 19.64
C THR A 48 11.76 32.23 19.05
N PHE A 49 10.55 32.49 18.57
CA PHE A 49 10.18 33.78 18.00
C PHE A 49 10.11 34.89 19.05
N TYR A 50 9.58 34.59 20.24
CA TYR A 50 9.54 35.54 21.36
C TYR A 50 10.86 35.72 22.10
N GLY A 51 11.93 35.04 21.65
CA GLY A 51 13.26 35.18 22.25
C GLY A 51 13.33 34.71 23.71
N LEU A 52 12.41 33.83 24.15
CA LEU A 52 12.47 33.26 25.50
C LEU A 52 13.80 32.52 25.65
N PRO A 53 14.64 32.92 26.63
CA PRO A 53 16.00 32.42 26.71
C PRO A 53 15.96 30.94 27.10
N PHE A 54 16.25 30.06 26.15
CA PHE A 54 16.73 28.70 26.44
C PHE A 54 18.20 28.79 26.90
N ASN A 55 18.47 29.63 27.91
CA ASN A 55 19.79 29.67 28.55
C ASN A 55 19.88 28.52 29.55
N LEU A 56 20.31 27.36 29.05
CA LEU A 56 20.68 26.20 29.88
C LEU A 56 21.81 26.50 30.89
N ASN A 57 22.46 27.67 30.78
CA ASN A 57 23.61 28.07 31.60
C ASN A 57 23.39 29.33 32.46
N GLN A 58 22.16 29.84 32.65
CA GLN A 58 21.95 30.97 33.59
C GLN A 58 21.81 30.48 35.04
N THR A 59 22.94 30.08 35.63
CA THR A 59 23.18 30.21 37.06
C THR A 59 23.37 31.68 37.38
N SER A 60 22.29 32.42 37.68
CA SER A 60 22.35 33.60 38.55
C SER A 60 20.95 34.14 38.89
N THR A 61 20.50 33.78 40.09
CA THR A 61 19.96 34.71 41.09
C THR A 61 18.96 35.77 40.59
N LYS A 62 17.70 35.34 40.44
CA LYS A 62 16.51 36.09 40.91
C LYS A 62 15.35 35.10 41.04
N THR A 63 15.32 34.46 42.21
CA THR A 63 14.18 33.82 42.87
C THR A 63 12.94 34.71 42.73
N THR A 64 11.85 34.27 42.10
CA THR A 64 10.71 33.70 42.82
C THR A 64 9.82 32.72 42.00
N GLY A 65 10.20 32.35 40.76
CA GLY A 65 9.38 31.46 39.92
C GLY A 65 10.04 30.13 39.50
N LEU A 66 11.38 30.05 39.50
CA LEU A 66 12.12 28.96 38.86
C LEU A 66 12.52 27.80 39.78
N GLU A 67 12.44 27.98 41.10
CA GLU A 67 12.80 26.92 42.08
C GLU A 67 11.72 25.83 42.21
N PHE A 68 10.51 26.06 41.69
CA PHE A 68 9.44 25.05 41.61
C PHE A 68 9.69 23.97 40.53
N MET A 69 10.72 24.13 39.70
CA MET A 69 11.04 23.28 38.54
C MET A 69 12.05 22.17 38.86
N GLN A 70 12.19 21.77 40.14
CA GLN A 70 13.18 20.76 40.54
C GLN A 70 12.55 19.38 40.80
N GLY A 71 13.07 18.37 40.08
CA GLY A 71 12.79 16.94 40.26
C GLY A 71 11.37 16.50 39.89
N TRP A 72 10.43 16.60 40.82
CA TRP A 72 9.09 16.01 40.70
C TRP A 72 8.22 16.67 39.65
N PHE A 73 8.41 17.97 39.41
CA PHE A 73 7.65 18.70 38.40
C PHE A 73 7.84 18.11 36.98
N TRP A 74 9.08 17.82 36.60
CA TRP A 74 9.39 17.19 35.32
C TRP A 74 8.84 15.77 35.22
N LEU A 75 8.85 15.03 36.33
CA LEU A 75 8.23 13.70 36.40
C LEU A 75 6.72 13.81 36.16
N VAL A 76 6.04 14.76 36.81
CA VAL A 76 4.59 15.00 36.63
C VAL A 76 4.28 15.42 35.20
N ILE A 77 5.05 16.34 34.59
CA ILE A 77 4.90 16.70 33.17
C ILE A 77 5.09 15.49 32.27
N PHE A 78 6.16 14.73 32.47
CA PHE A 78 6.47 13.56 31.65
C PHE A 78 5.37 12.49 31.76
N LEU A 79 4.89 12.21 32.98
CA LEU A 79 3.82 11.24 33.20
C LEU A 79 2.50 11.74 32.59
N THR A 80 2.18 13.02 32.75
CA THR A 80 0.99 13.64 32.14
C THR A 80 1.07 13.57 30.62
N PHE A 81 2.23 13.88 30.03
CA PHE A 81 2.49 13.75 28.61
C PHE A 81 2.31 12.30 28.13
N LEU A 82 2.81 11.32 28.88
CA LEU A 82 2.68 9.90 28.54
C LEU A 82 1.22 9.44 28.60
N ILE A 83 0.47 9.82 29.63
CA ILE A 83 -0.96 9.52 29.76
C ILE A 83 -1.74 10.16 28.60
N LEU A 84 -1.47 11.43 28.30
CA LEU A 84 -2.15 12.16 27.23
C LEU A 84 -1.76 11.63 25.84
N ALA A 85 -0.52 11.21 25.66
CA ALA A 85 -0.07 10.51 24.46
C ALA A 85 -0.83 9.19 24.31
N TYR A 86 -0.93 8.38 25.37
CA TYR A 86 -1.65 7.12 25.31
C TYR A 86 -3.15 7.32 24.98
N THR A 87 -3.83 8.29 25.60
CA THR A 87 -5.26 8.54 25.35
C THR A 87 -5.52 9.03 23.93
N ILE A 88 -4.72 9.98 23.42
CA ILE A 88 -4.82 10.44 22.03
C ILE A 88 -4.46 9.31 21.06
N GLY A 89 -3.41 8.57 21.39
CA GLY A 89 -2.92 7.44 20.63
C GLY A 89 -3.98 6.35 20.44
N LEU A 90 -4.77 6.05 21.47
CA LEU A 90 -5.90 5.11 21.41
C LEU A 90 -6.97 5.52 20.38
N ILE A 91 -7.22 6.82 20.19
CA ILE A 91 -8.17 7.32 19.19
C ILE A 91 -7.68 6.92 17.79
N PHE A 92 -6.38 7.12 17.51
CA PHE A 92 -5.79 6.73 16.24
C PHE A 92 -5.63 5.22 16.09
N TYR A 93 -5.32 4.50 17.16
CA TYR A 93 -5.15 3.04 17.17
C TYR A 93 -6.42 2.29 16.73
N ARG A 94 -7.60 2.83 17.05
CA ARG A 94 -8.90 2.28 16.63
C ARG A 94 -9.33 2.65 15.21
N SER A 95 -8.54 3.46 14.49
CA SER A 95 -8.89 3.89 13.14
C SER A 95 -8.78 2.75 12.12
N ASP A 96 -9.58 2.79 11.04
CA ASP A 96 -9.71 1.69 10.09
C ASP A 96 -8.47 1.49 9.21
N ILE A 97 -7.85 0.30 9.29
CA ILE A 97 -6.67 -0.09 8.49
C ILE A 97 -6.99 -0.14 6.98
N LYS A 98 -8.26 -0.25 6.57
CA LYS A 98 -8.64 -0.36 5.16
C LYS A 98 -8.24 0.85 4.32
N ILE A 99 -8.31 2.06 4.87
CA ILE A 99 -8.03 3.30 4.12
C ILE A 99 -6.55 3.37 3.68
N PRO A 100 -5.56 3.24 4.58
CA PRO A 100 -4.16 3.26 4.17
C PRO A 100 -3.80 2.07 3.28
N ASP A 101 -4.41 0.90 3.47
CA ASP A 101 -4.21 -0.28 2.62
C ASP A 101 -4.71 -0.05 1.17
N LYS A 102 -5.92 0.50 1.01
CA LYS A 102 -6.46 0.91 -0.31
C LYS A 102 -5.54 1.90 -1.01
N LYS A 103 -5.01 2.89 -0.28
CA LYS A 103 -4.04 3.85 -0.82
C LYS A 103 -2.71 3.17 -1.21
N GLY A 104 -2.32 2.13 -0.48
CA GLY A 104 -1.16 1.29 -0.77
C GLY A 104 -1.26 0.66 -2.14
N LEU A 105 -2.36 -0.04 -2.37
CA LEU A 105 -2.66 -0.67 -3.64
C LEU A 105 -2.71 0.34 -4.80
N LEU A 106 -3.37 1.50 -4.60
CA LEU A 106 -3.43 2.54 -5.64
C LEU A 106 -2.04 3.07 -6.02
N LYS A 107 -1.15 3.22 -5.04
CA LYS A 107 0.23 3.65 -5.27
C LYS A 107 1.01 2.58 -6.05
N GLN A 108 0.95 1.32 -5.61
CA GLN A 108 1.60 0.20 -6.30
C GLN A 108 1.11 0.06 -7.74
N ARG A 109 -0.20 0.12 -7.97
CA ARG A 109 -0.77 0.13 -9.32
C ARG A 109 -0.25 1.28 -10.17
N LYS A 110 -0.17 2.49 -9.62
CA LYS A 110 0.33 3.66 -10.36
C LYS A 110 1.80 3.49 -10.72
N GLU A 111 2.62 2.98 -9.80
CA GLU A 111 4.05 2.69 -9.98
C GLU A 111 4.26 1.58 -11.01
N PHE A 112 3.52 0.47 -10.92
CA PHE A 112 3.52 -0.61 -11.89
C PHE A 112 3.22 -0.09 -13.30
N ILE A 113 2.07 0.59 -13.48
CA ILE A 113 1.69 1.13 -14.80
C ILE A 113 2.75 2.14 -15.30
N ASN A 114 3.34 2.95 -14.41
CA ASN A 114 4.41 3.86 -14.80
C ASN A 114 5.66 3.12 -15.29
N ASN A 115 6.07 2.07 -14.59
CA ASN A 115 7.24 1.27 -14.95
C ASN A 115 6.99 0.51 -16.25
N PHE A 116 5.83 -0.11 -16.40
CA PHE A 116 5.41 -0.76 -17.64
C PHE A 116 5.38 0.24 -18.81
N CYS A 117 4.82 1.44 -18.63
CA CYS A 117 4.87 2.47 -19.66
C CYS A 117 6.29 2.96 -19.99
N LYS A 118 7.24 2.91 -19.05
CA LYS A 118 8.67 3.21 -19.30
C LYS A 118 9.34 2.07 -20.06
N GLU A 119 9.06 0.83 -19.70
CA GLU A 119 9.51 -0.37 -20.42
C GLU A 119 9.07 -0.32 -21.88
N LEU A 120 7.78 -0.03 -22.13
CA LEU A 120 7.25 0.14 -23.48
C LEU A 120 7.89 1.31 -24.26
N LYS A 121 8.37 2.35 -23.57
CA LYS A 121 9.12 3.46 -24.19
C LYS A 121 10.52 3.04 -24.61
N ASN A 122 11.22 2.31 -23.74
CA ASN A 122 12.61 1.94 -23.96
C ASN A 122 12.76 0.92 -25.10
N GLU A 123 11.78 0.04 -25.28
CA GLU A 123 11.78 -0.97 -26.35
C GLU A 123 11.57 -0.39 -27.77
N ASN A 124 11.36 0.93 -27.91
CA ASN A 124 11.25 1.64 -29.18
C ASN A 124 10.35 0.94 -30.23
N PHE A 125 9.09 0.69 -29.88
CA PHE A 125 8.08 0.12 -30.79
C PHE A 125 7.61 1.10 -31.89
N GLU A 126 8.36 2.18 -32.18
CA GLU A 126 7.90 3.40 -32.87
C GLU A 126 7.25 3.21 -34.24
N ASN A 127 7.26 2.01 -34.84
CA ASN A 127 6.59 1.74 -36.12
C ASN A 127 5.91 0.35 -36.22
N SER A 128 5.61 -0.34 -35.12
CA SER A 128 4.91 -1.63 -35.23
C SER A 128 3.98 -1.96 -34.07
N ASN A 129 2.69 -1.66 -34.27
CA ASN A 129 1.59 -2.18 -33.44
C ASN A 129 1.67 -3.70 -33.27
N LYS A 130 2.13 -4.42 -34.30
CA LYS A 130 2.33 -5.88 -34.26
C LYS A 130 3.41 -6.30 -33.26
N LYS A 131 4.57 -5.63 -33.23
CA LYS A 131 5.62 -5.92 -32.24
C LYS A 131 5.16 -5.63 -30.81
N LEU A 132 4.50 -4.49 -30.60
CA LEU A 132 3.92 -4.14 -29.29
C LEU A 132 2.90 -5.18 -28.84
N PHE A 133 1.97 -5.55 -29.73
CA PHE A 133 0.97 -6.58 -29.46
C PHE A 133 1.61 -7.90 -29.06
N LYS A 134 2.57 -8.40 -29.86
CA LYS A 134 3.31 -9.64 -29.59
C LYS A 134 4.03 -9.59 -28.24
N TYR A 135 4.68 -8.47 -27.93
CA TYR A 135 5.39 -8.29 -26.67
C TYR A 135 4.48 -8.40 -25.45
N VAL A 136 3.38 -7.65 -25.43
CA VAL A 136 2.44 -7.65 -24.31
C VAL A 136 1.71 -9.00 -24.22
N LEU A 137 1.35 -9.59 -25.36
CA LEU A 137 0.73 -10.91 -25.41
C LEU A 137 1.65 -11.99 -24.83
N ASN A 138 2.95 -11.95 -25.13
CA ASN A 138 3.93 -12.87 -24.55
C ASN A 138 4.05 -12.72 -23.03
N LYS A 139 4.04 -11.49 -22.49
CA LYS A 139 4.00 -11.27 -21.03
C LYS A 139 2.71 -11.82 -20.42
N LEU A 140 1.56 -11.65 -21.07
CA LEU A 140 0.29 -12.22 -20.64
C LEU A 140 0.32 -13.76 -20.65
N ILE A 141 0.86 -14.37 -21.70
CA ILE A 141 1.05 -15.83 -21.79
C ILE A 141 1.95 -16.31 -20.65
N GLN A 142 3.03 -15.60 -20.35
CA GLN A 142 3.94 -15.95 -19.27
C GLN A 142 3.23 -15.93 -17.90
N GLU A 143 2.44 -14.91 -17.60
CA GLU A 143 1.66 -14.86 -16.35
C GLU A 143 0.61 -15.97 -16.27
N ILE A 144 -0.08 -16.29 -17.38
CA ILE A 144 -1.04 -17.41 -17.43
C ILE A 144 -0.32 -18.75 -17.21
N LYS A 145 0.86 -18.92 -17.81
CA LYS A 145 1.69 -20.12 -17.69
C LYS A 145 2.11 -20.37 -16.24
N TYR A 146 2.52 -19.33 -15.50
CA TYR A 146 2.81 -19.48 -14.07
C TYR A 146 1.61 -19.92 -13.23
N LEU A 147 0.39 -19.56 -13.63
CA LEU A 147 -0.82 -19.98 -12.92
C LEU A 147 -1.19 -21.45 -13.19
N SER A 148 -0.72 -22.03 -14.30
CA SER A 148 -0.97 -23.44 -14.65
C SER A 148 0.21 -24.37 -14.35
N GLU A 149 1.43 -23.84 -14.20
CA GLU A 149 2.62 -24.63 -13.89
C GLU A 149 2.84 -24.75 -12.38
N PHE A 150 2.43 -25.89 -11.83
CA PHE A 150 2.82 -26.33 -10.49
C PHE A 150 3.00 -27.86 -10.43
N PRO A 151 3.90 -28.38 -9.57
CA PRO A 151 4.15 -29.81 -9.42
C PRO A 151 2.88 -30.57 -9.02
N GLU A 152 2.62 -31.71 -9.67
CA GLU A 152 1.49 -32.59 -9.32
C GLU A 152 1.65 -33.19 -7.92
N ASP A 153 2.90 -33.40 -7.50
CA ASP A 153 3.30 -34.01 -6.24
C ASP A 153 2.76 -33.25 -5.00
N LEU A 154 2.43 -31.97 -5.15
CA LEU A 154 1.99 -31.06 -4.08
C LEU A 154 0.46 -30.85 -4.07
N CYS A 155 -0.28 -31.53 -4.94
CA CYS A 155 -1.75 -31.37 -5.04
C CYS A 155 -2.43 -32.71 -5.32
N GLU A 156 -3.48 -33.03 -4.55
CA GLU A 156 -4.25 -34.28 -4.70
C GLU A 156 -4.76 -34.54 -6.14
N ASN A 157 -4.94 -33.48 -6.94
CA ASN A 157 -5.06 -33.53 -8.40
C ASN A 157 -4.94 -32.10 -8.99
N LYS A 158 -3.92 -31.85 -9.81
CA LYS A 158 -3.69 -30.54 -10.47
C LYS A 158 -4.90 -30.02 -11.25
N SER A 159 -5.58 -30.89 -11.98
CA SER A 159 -6.78 -30.53 -12.77
C SER A 159 -7.93 -30.08 -11.86
N LYS A 160 -8.18 -30.79 -10.76
CA LYS A 160 -9.22 -30.42 -9.79
C LYS A 160 -8.92 -29.09 -9.10
N THR A 161 -7.66 -28.78 -8.83
CA THR A 161 -7.26 -27.50 -8.23
C THR A 161 -7.52 -26.34 -9.19
N LEU A 162 -7.13 -26.47 -10.46
CA LEU A 162 -7.41 -25.46 -11.47
C LEU A 162 -8.92 -25.27 -11.69
N GLU A 163 -9.68 -26.36 -11.75
CA GLU A 163 -11.13 -26.31 -11.89
C GLU A 163 -11.79 -25.61 -10.70
N ARG A 164 -11.32 -25.88 -9.49
CA ARG A 164 -11.82 -25.25 -8.26
C ARG A 164 -11.62 -23.74 -8.23
N PHE A 165 -10.46 -23.24 -8.66
CA PHE A 165 -10.13 -21.81 -8.57
C PHE A 165 -10.50 -21.00 -9.81
N PHE A 166 -10.44 -21.61 -10.99
CA PHE A 166 -10.60 -20.92 -12.27
C PHE A 166 -11.80 -21.42 -13.10
N GLY A 167 -12.42 -22.53 -12.71
CA GLY A 167 -13.46 -23.19 -13.52
C GLY A 167 -12.92 -23.74 -14.84
N MET A 168 -11.62 -24.06 -14.89
CA MET A 168 -10.89 -24.53 -16.08
C MET A 168 -9.98 -25.69 -15.71
N ASN A 169 -9.90 -26.71 -16.56
CA ASN A 169 -8.97 -27.83 -16.37
C ASN A 169 -7.59 -27.53 -17.00
N THR A 170 -6.62 -28.45 -16.83
CA THR A 170 -5.26 -28.29 -17.39
C THR A 170 -5.27 -28.14 -18.91
N LYS A 171 -6.08 -28.93 -19.62
CA LYS A 171 -6.22 -28.88 -21.08
C LYS A 171 -6.78 -27.54 -21.55
N ASP A 172 -7.70 -26.93 -20.81
CA ASP A 172 -8.26 -25.62 -21.14
C ASP A 172 -7.20 -24.52 -21.08
N PHE A 173 -6.31 -24.59 -20.09
CA PHE A 173 -5.16 -23.69 -19.97
C PHE A 173 -4.13 -23.93 -21.09
N GLU A 174 -3.80 -25.17 -21.40
CA GLU A 174 -2.90 -25.53 -22.50
C GLU A 174 -3.44 -25.05 -23.84
N ASN A 175 -4.71 -25.35 -24.14
CA ASN A 175 -5.42 -24.88 -25.32
C ASN A 175 -5.43 -23.35 -25.40
N LEU A 176 -5.66 -22.65 -24.29
CA LEU A 176 -5.60 -21.18 -24.26
C LEU A 176 -4.19 -20.67 -24.57
N ILE A 177 -3.16 -21.26 -23.98
CA ILE A 177 -1.76 -20.87 -24.23
C ILE A 177 -1.39 -21.11 -25.71
N GLU A 178 -1.80 -22.23 -26.29
CA GLU A 178 -1.59 -22.54 -27.71
C GLU A 178 -2.35 -21.56 -28.62
N GLU A 179 -3.62 -21.26 -28.32
CA GLU A 179 -4.42 -20.26 -29.03
C GLU A 179 -3.72 -18.88 -29.00
N LEU A 180 -3.23 -18.44 -27.83
CA LEU A 180 -2.55 -17.14 -27.70
C LEU A 180 -1.19 -17.13 -28.41
N LYS A 181 -0.43 -18.23 -28.38
CA LYS A 181 0.83 -18.36 -29.15
C LYS A 181 0.59 -18.32 -30.65
N ALA A 182 -0.43 -19.04 -31.14
CA ALA A 182 -0.81 -19.02 -32.55
C ALA A 182 -1.21 -17.60 -33.00
N ILE A 183 -1.93 -16.85 -32.15
CA ILE A 183 -2.25 -15.44 -32.39
C ILE A 183 -0.97 -14.60 -32.45
N SER A 184 -0.05 -14.75 -31.48
CA SER A 184 1.25 -14.05 -31.45
C SER A 184 2.09 -14.28 -32.71
N ASP A 185 2.06 -15.49 -33.27
CA ASP A 185 2.90 -15.89 -34.40
C ASP A 185 2.23 -15.69 -35.77
N SER A 186 0.92 -15.45 -35.78
CA SER A 186 0.16 -15.20 -37.01
C SER A 186 0.67 -13.98 -37.80
N SER A 187 0.53 -14.07 -39.12
CA SER A 187 0.80 -12.95 -40.03
C SER A 187 -0.20 -11.81 -39.82
N SER A 188 -1.45 -12.13 -39.49
CA SER A 188 -2.59 -11.21 -39.28
C SER A 188 -3.35 -11.46 -37.95
N PRO A 189 -2.77 -11.12 -36.79
CA PRO A 189 -3.35 -11.41 -35.47
C PRO A 189 -4.73 -10.80 -35.22
N PHE A 190 -5.07 -9.75 -35.96
CA PHE A 190 -6.26 -8.92 -35.76
C PHE A 190 -7.51 -9.40 -36.52
N LEU A 191 -7.42 -10.51 -37.27
CA LEU A 191 -8.54 -11.07 -38.06
C LEU A 191 -9.18 -12.32 -37.45
N SER A 192 -8.58 -12.90 -36.40
CA SER A 192 -9.06 -14.14 -35.77
C SER A 192 -10.02 -13.89 -34.61
N SER A 193 -11.02 -14.76 -34.45
CA SER A 193 -12.17 -14.69 -33.52
C SER A 193 -11.92 -13.96 -32.19
N GLU A 194 -12.18 -12.65 -32.16
CA GLU A 194 -11.86 -11.72 -31.06
C GLU A 194 -12.56 -12.05 -29.72
N LEU A 195 -13.61 -12.87 -29.72
CA LEU A 195 -14.42 -13.13 -28.52
C LEU A 195 -13.95 -14.33 -27.69
N LYS A 196 -13.43 -15.40 -28.32
CA LYS A 196 -13.30 -16.70 -27.64
C LYS A 196 -12.19 -16.69 -26.58
N TRP A 197 -10.97 -16.29 -26.96
CA TRP A 197 -9.83 -16.25 -26.03
C TRP A 197 -10.01 -15.18 -24.95
N LYS A 198 -10.61 -14.03 -25.29
CA LYS A 198 -10.88 -12.94 -24.33
C LYS A 198 -11.80 -13.42 -23.20
N ASN A 199 -12.88 -14.12 -23.54
CA ASN A 199 -13.79 -14.70 -22.55
C ASN A 199 -13.09 -15.74 -21.66
N LYS A 200 -12.18 -16.55 -22.22
CA LYS A 200 -11.36 -17.48 -21.44
C LYS A 200 -10.45 -16.75 -20.44
N ILE A 201 -9.79 -15.67 -20.85
CA ILE A 201 -8.95 -14.86 -19.94
C ILE A 201 -9.79 -14.16 -18.88
N LEU A 202 -10.98 -13.67 -19.24
CA LEU A 202 -11.89 -13.06 -18.27
C LEU A 202 -12.37 -14.06 -17.21
N LYS A 203 -12.58 -15.33 -17.57
CA LYS A 203 -12.81 -16.41 -16.59
C LYS A 203 -11.63 -16.60 -15.65
N ILE A 204 -10.39 -16.53 -16.14
CA ILE A 204 -9.19 -16.59 -15.28
C ILE A 204 -9.14 -15.38 -14.33
N LEU A 205 -9.43 -14.18 -14.83
CA LEU A 205 -9.41 -12.95 -14.04
C LEU A 205 -10.53 -12.88 -12.99
N PHE A 206 -11.72 -13.35 -13.35
CA PHE A 206 -12.96 -13.23 -12.60
C PHE A 206 -13.78 -14.54 -12.65
N PRO A 207 -13.31 -15.63 -12.03
CA PRO A 207 -13.93 -16.96 -12.14
C PRO A 207 -15.32 -17.06 -11.49
N HIS A 208 -15.73 -16.07 -10.70
CA HIS A 208 -17.00 -16.06 -9.96
C HIS A 208 -17.86 -14.83 -10.26
N SER A 209 -17.66 -14.18 -11.43
CA SER A 209 -18.37 -12.95 -11.81
C SER A 209 -19.88 -13.11 -11.99
N GLU A 210 -20.38 -14.34 -12.19
CA GLU A 210 -21.80 -14.63 -12.37
C GLU A 210 -22.65 -14.37 -11.10
N GLN A 211 -22.03 -14.29 -9.91
CA GLN A 211 -22.74 -14.12 -8.63
C GLN A 211 -22.71 -12.68 -8.07
N ASP A 212 -21.92 -11.77 -8.66
CA ASP A 212 -21.73 -10.38 -8.18
C ASP A 212 -22.32 -9.36 -9.16
N ILE A 213 -23.62 -9.06 -9.02
CA ILE A 213 -24.36 -8.19 -9.94
C ILE A 213 -24.05 -6.68 -9.74
N GLU A 214 -23.47 -6.24 -8.63
CA GLU A 214 -23.36 -4.80 -8.32
C GLU A 214 -21.99 -4.13 -8.54
N CYS A 215 -20.95 -4.86 -8.93
CA CYS A 215 -19.67 -4.22 -9.33
C CYS A 215 -18.91 -5.10 -10.33
N SER A 216 -19.63 -5.52 -11.37
CA SER A 216 -19.21 -6.51 -12.35
C SER A 216 -18.03 -6.01 -13.16
N GLU A 217 -17.09 -6.90 -13.45
CA GLU A 217 -16.01 -6.86 -14.46
C GLU A 217 -15.80 -5.53 -15.23
N ASN A 218 -16.85 -5.05 -15.90
CA ASN A 218 -16.94 -3.75 -16.56
C ASN A 218 -16.38 -2.58 -15.75
N THR A 219 -16.61 -2.50 -14.44
CA THR A 219 -16.11 -1.39 -13.60
C THR A 219 -14.59 -1.44 -13.46
N ILE A 220 -14.02 -2.63 -13.28
CA ILE A 220 -12.56 -2.82 -13.16
C ILE A 220 -11.88 -2.52 -14.49
N ILE A 221 -12.44 -3.07 -15.57
CA ILE A 221 -11.95 -2.83 -16.92
C ILE A 221 -12.01 -1.32 -17.22
N LYS A 222 -13.15 -0.67 -17.00
CA LYS A 222 -13.30 0.80 -17.18
C LYS A 222 -12.28 1.60 -16.38
N GLU A 223 -12.04 1.26 -15.11
CA GLU A 223 -11.05 1.95 -14.28
C GLU A 223 -9.63 1.84 -14.89
N TYR A 224 -9.23 0.64 -15.31
CA TYR A 224 -7.94 0.44 -15.96
C TYR A 224 -7.88 1.11 -17.34
N THR A 225 -8.94 1.03 -18.14
CA THR A 225 -9.07 1.71 -19.43
C THR A 225 -8.79 3.20 -19.28
N THR A 226 -9.48 3.89 -18.36
CA THR A 226 -9.28 5.35 -18.18
C THR A 226 -7.85 5.72 -17.80
N ILE A 227 -7.19 4.93 -16.95
CA ILE A 227 -5.80 5.17 -16.51
C ILE A 227 -4.82 4.92 -17.67
N ILE A 228 -4.98 3.79 -18.36
CA ILE A 228 -4.14 3.37 -19.48
C ILE A 228 -4.30 4.38 -20.62
N GLU A 229 -5.53 4.77 -20.97
CA GLU A 229 -5.79 5.79 -21.98
C GLU A 229 -5.14 7.13 -21.63
N LYS A 230 -5.21 7.58 -20.38
CA LYS A 230 -4.58 8.85 -19.97
C LYS A 230 -3.06 8.82 -20.14
N LYS A 231 -2.41 7.68 -19.89
CA LYS A 231 -0.94 7.56 -19.94
C LYS A 231 -0.39 7.14 -21.30
N LEU A 232 -1.13 6.31 -22.03
CA LEU A 232 -0.76 5.81 -23.35
C LEU A 232 -1.37 6.64 -24.49
N LYS A 233 -2.14 7.70 -24.19
CA LYS A 233 -2.68 8.63 -25.21
C LYS A 233 -1.60 9.05 -26.21
N ASN A 234 -0.40 9.39 -25.74
CA ASN A 234 0.69 9.86 -26.59
C ASN A 234 1.38 8.73 -27.39
N PHE A 235 1.33 7.49 -26.91
CA PHE A 235 1.87 6.32 -27.61
C PHE A 235 0.92 5.85 -28.72
N ILE A 236 -0.37 5.78 -28.41
CA ILE A 236 -1.40 5.32 -29.35
C ILE A 236 -1.67 6.41 -30.39
N LYS A 237 -1.68 7.70 -30.00
CA LYS A 237 -1.82 8.82 -30.95
C LYS A 237 -0.61 9.08 -31.83
N LYS A 238 0.63 8.76 -31.40
CA LYS A 238 1.80 8.88 -32.31
C LYS A 238 1.66 7.96 -33.53
N ASN A 239 0.95 6.84 -33.37
CA ASN A 239 0.64 5.90 -34.46
C ASN A 239 -0.59 6.32 -35.30
N GLU A 240 -1.22 7.48 -35.02
CA GLU A 240 -2.32 8.04 -35.82
C GLU A 240 -1.84 8.83 -37.05
N LYS A 241 -0.53 9.13 -37.20
CA LYS A 241 -0.09 9.98 -38.33
C LYS A 241 -0.47 9.32 -39.66
N PRO A 242 -1.38 9.92 -40.44
CA PRO A 242 -1.78 9.36 -41.71
C PRO A 242 -0.62 9.49 -42.70
N THR A 243 -0.23 8.37 -43.31
CA THR A 243 0.52 8.37 -44.56
C THR A 243 -0.28 9.21 -45.57
N LYS A 244 0.27 10.35 -45.99
CA LYS A 244 -0.43 11.42 -46.72
C LYS A 244 -0.98 11.06 -48.13
N ASN A 245 -0.94 9.81 -48.57
CA ASN A 245 -1.09 9.46 -49.99
C ASN A 245 -2.09 8.31 -50.30
N GLU A 246 -3.29 8.23 -49.69
CA GLU A 246 -4.28 7.20 -50.07
C GLU A 246 -5.71 7.72 -50.27
N LYS A 247 -6.36 7.21 -51.34
CA LYS A 247 -7.64 7.65 -51.95
C LYS A 247 -8.88 7.43 -51.05
N PRO A 248 -9.99 8.18 -51.26
CA PRO A 248 -11.07 8.38 -50.27
C PRO A 248 -11.93 7.16 -49.91
N THR A 249 -12.15 6.20 -50.81
CA THR A 249 -13.08 5.08 -50.60
C THR A 249 -12.45 3.83 -49.96
N LYS A 250 -11.12 3.65 -50.06
CA LYS A 250 -10.38 2.63 -49.28
C LYS A 250 -10.08 3.09 -47.84
N ASN A 251 -10.30 4.36 -47.54
CA ASN A 251 -9.95 4.96 -46.26
C ASN A 251 -10.87 4.54 -45.11
N GLU A 252 -12.15 4.21 -45.34
CA GLU A 252 -13.06 3.84 -44.25
C GLU A 252 -12.82 2.42 -43.73
N GLU A 253 -12.66 1.43 -44.61
CA GLU A 253 -12.34 0.05 -44.21
C GLU A 253 -10.96 -0.04 -43.55
N GLN A 254 -9.94 0.64 -44.09
CA GLN A 254 -8.61 0.67 -43.49
C GLN A 254 -8.59 1.38 -42.13
N LYS A 255 -9.40 2.43 -41.96
CA LYS A 255 -9.55 3.12 -40.68
C LYS A 255 -10.25 2.23 -39.65
N LEU A 256 -11.32 1.54 -40.06
CA LEU A 256 -12.03 0.59 -39.22
C LEU A 256 -11.13 -0.56 -38.75
N ILE A 257 -10.27 -1.08 -39.63
CA ILE A 257 -9.28 -2.11 -39.29
C ILE A 257 -8.30 -1.56 -38.25
N LYS A 258 -7.68 -0.39 -38.49
CA LYS A 258 -6.75 0.23 -37.54
C LYS A 258 -7.37 0.50 -36.17
N ASP A 259 -8.63 0.94 -36.13
CA ASP A 259 -9.36 1.18 -34.88
C ASP A 259 -9.59 -0.13 -34.10
N LYS A 260 -9.90 -1.23 -34.80
CA LYS A 260 -10.00 -2.57 -34.19
C LYS A 260 -8.66 -3.07 -33.65
N GLU A 261 -7.57 -2.92 -34.41
CA GLU A 261 -6.21 -3.30 -33.97
C GLU A 261 -5.82 -2.57 -32.67
N GLN A 262 -6.05 -1.26 -32.62
CA GLN A 262 -5.74 -0.47 -31.43
C GLN A 262 -6.60 -0.86 -30.23
N LYS A 263 -7.89 -1.17 -30.46
CA LYS A 263 -8.77 -1.68 -29.41
C LYS A 263 -8.27 -3.01 -28.85
N LEU A 264 -7.84 -3.92 -29.71
CA LEU A 264 -7.28 -5.21 -29.31
C LEU A 264 -6.01 -5.06 -28.47
N ILE A 265 -5.09 -4.19 -28.89
CA ILE A 265 -3.85 -3.90 -28.15
C ILE A 265 -4.17 -3.33 -26.77
N LYS A 266 -5.11 -2.38 -26.69
CA LYS A 266 -5.57 -1.82 -25.42
C LYS A 266 -6.14 -2.91 -24.52
N ASP A 267 -6.99 -3.78 -25.05
CA ASP A 267 -7.61 -4.87 -24.31
C ASP A 267 -6.55 -5.82 -23.74
N VAL A 268 -5.56 -6.25 -24.53
CA VAL A 268 -4.48 -7.12 -24.05
C VAL A 268 -3.65 -6.44 -22.97
N ILE A 269 -3.31 -5.15 -23.12
CA ILE A 269 -2.61 -4.38 -22.09
C ILE A 269 -3.42 -4.31 -20.79
N ILE A 270 -4.72 -4.04 -20.89
CA ILE A 270 -5.60 -3.98 -19.72
C ILE A 270 -5.65 -5.34 -19.02
N LEU A 271 -5.87 -6.42 -19.76
CA LEU A 271 -5.94 -7.78 -19.22
C LEU A 271 -4.63 -8.18 -18.53
N TYR A 272 -3.49 -7.91 -19.15
CA TYR A 272 -2.17 -8.12 -18.56
C TYR A 272 -1.99 -7.33 -17.25
N CYS A 273 -2.26 -6.02 -17.27
CA CYS A 273 -2.10 -5.18 -16.08
C CYS A 273 -3.03 -5.57 -14.93
N ILE A 274 -4.23 -6.10 -15.22
CA ILE A 274 -5.13 -6.62 -14.19
C ILE A 274 -4.57 -7.92 -13.65
N LEU A 275 -4.17 -8.87 -14.51
CA LEU A 275 -3.67 -10.17 -14.10
C LEU A 275 -2.42 -10.03 -13.22
N ASP A 276 -1.43 -9.28 -13.67
CA ASP A 276 -0.18 -9.09 -12.94
C ASP A 276 -0.43 -8.47 -11.56
N MET A 277 -1.29 -7.45 -11.47
CA MET A 277 -1.68 -6.85 -10.19
C MET A 277 -2.40 -7.84 -9.26
N GLN A 278 -3.24 -8.73 -9.79
CA GLN A 278 -3.87 -9.79 -9.00
C GLN A 278 -2.83 -10.80 -8.48
N CYS A 279 -1.80 -11.12 -9.26
CA CYS A 279 -0.74 -12.02 -8.85
C CYS A 279 0.23 -11.37 -7.84
N GLU A 280 0.63 -10.12 -8.05
CA GLU A 280 1.61 -9.43 -7.19
C GLU A 280 1.01 -8.91 -5.89
N CYS A 281 -0.21 -8.38 -5.93
CA CYS A 281 -0.84 -7.68 -4.80
C CYS A 281 -2.09 -8.40 -4.25
N ALA A 282 -2.43 -9.59 -4.77
CA ALA A 282 -3.67 -10.32 -4.46
C ALA A 282 -4.99 -9.54 -4.74
N CYS A 283 -4.90 -8.36 -5.36
CA CYS A 283 -6.00 -7.44 -5.63
C CYS A 283 -5.69 -6.56 -6.85
N ALA A 284 -6.70 -6.32 -7.70
CA ALA A 284 -6.58 -5.41 -8.84
C ALA A 284 -7.04 -3.97 -8.53
N THR A 285 -8.07 -3.81 -7.67
CA THR A 285 -8.72 -2.51 -7.43
C THR A 285 -8.90 -2.21 -5.96
N ALA A 286 -8.92 -0.91 -5.63
CA ALA A 286 -9.12 -0.45 -4.25
C ALA A 286 -10.50 -0.84 -3.69
N ASN A 287 -11.52 -0.95 -4.53
CA ASN A 287 -12.87 -1.35 -4.10
C ASN A 287 -12.94 -2.82 -3.68
N ARG A 288 -12.10 -3.67 -4.29
CA ARG A 288 -11.96 -5.09 -3.92
C ARG A 288 -10.76 -5.37 -3.00
N CYS A 289 -10.10 -4.32 -2.51
CA CYS A 289 -9.04 -4.41 -1.51
C CYS A 289 -9.65 -4.57 -0.12
N ASN A 290 -10.32 -5.70 0.09
CA ASN A 290 -10.87 -6.11 1.37
C ASN A 290 -10.03 -7.27 1.90
N PHE A 291 -9.81 -7.28 3.21
CA PHE A 291 -9.04 -8.34 3.85
C PHE A 291 -9.98 -9.44 4.39
N PRO A 292 -9.61 -10.72 4.19
CA PRO A 292 -8.51 -11.19 3.36
C PRO A 292 -8.75 -11.02 1.86
N TYR A 293 -7.65 -10.88 1.12
CA TYR A 293 -7.67 -10.55 -0.31
C TYR A 293 -8.25 -11.71 -1.15
N ILE A 294 -9.21 -11.39 -2.04
CA ILE A 294 -9.94 -12.39 -2.84
C ILE A 294 -9.00 -13.17 -3.77
N ASN A 295 -8.04 -12.51 -4.42
CA ASN A 295 -7.12 -13.16 -5.36
C ASN A 295 -5.83 -13.64 -4.68
N TYR A 296 -5.85 -13.88 -3.38
CA TYR A 296 -4.66 -14.33 -2.66
C TYR A 296 -4.14 -15.69 -3.15
N TYR A 297 -5.00 -16.54 -3.68
CA TYR A 297 -4.58 -17.80 -4.30
C TYR A 297 -3.66 -17.58 -5.53
N LYS A 298 -3.90 -16.55 -6.35
CA LYS A 298 -3.01 -16.18 -7.47
C LYS A 298 -1.64 -15.74 -6.97
N TYR A 299 -1.62 -15.01 -5.86
CA TYR A 299 -0.39 -14.58 -5.18
C TYR A 299 0.45 -15.75 -4.65
N LEU A 300 -0.21 -16.80 -4.14
CA LEU A 300 0.45 -18.03 -3.70
C LEU A 300 0.96 -18.87 -4.88
N LEU A 301 0.13 -19.03 -5.93
CA LEU A 301 0.50 -19.76 -7.15
C LEU A 301 1.76 -19.18 -7.80
N LYS A 302 1.83 -17.85 -7.96
CA LYS A 302 3.02 -17.17 -8.53
C LYS A 302 4.30 -17.38 -7.70
N ARG A 303 4.19 -17.68 -6.40
CA ARG A 303 5.31 -17.96 -5.50
C ARG A 303 5.59 -19.45 -5.30
N ASN A 304 4.88 -20.32 -6.01
CA ASN A 304 4.99 -21.77 -5.87
C ASN A 304 4.61 -22.30 -4.47
N GLU A 305 3.73 -21.58 -3.75
CA GLU A 305 3.26 -21.92 -2.39
C GLU A 305 1.95 -22.71 -2.43
N ILE A 306 1.95 -23.81 -3.20
CA ILE A 306 0.77 -24.62 -3.54
C ILE A 306 0.18 -25.29 -2.30
N ASP A 307 1.06 -25.68 -1.40
CA ASP A 307 0.81 -26.30 -0.12
C ASP A 307 -0.20 -25.57 0.77
N LEU A 308 -0.33 -24.26 0.59
CA LEU A 308 -1.22 -23.38 1.36
C LEU A 308 -2.57 -23.16 0.68
N LEU A 309 -2.71 -23.55 -0.60
CA LEU A 309 -3.94 -23.32 -1.38
C LEU A 309 -5.15 -24.06 -0.81
N SER A 310 -4.94 -25.23 -0.22
CA SER A 310 -6.01 -26.03 0.43
C SER A 310 -6.73 -25.23 1.52
N GLU A 311 -6.03 -24.33 2.19
CA GLU A 311 -6.53 -23.52 3.30
C GLU A 311 -7.21 -22.21 2.84
N VAL A 312 -6.96 -21.78 1.61
CA VAL A 312 -7.53 -20.56 1.00
C VAL A 312 -8.86 -20.89 0.35
N SER A 313 -9.95 -20.82 1.12
CA SER A 313 -11.31 -21.06 0.59
C SER A 313 -12.15 -19.78 0.41
N TRP A 314 -11.55 -18.61 0.60
CA TRP A 314 -12.26 -17.32 0.56
C TRP A 314 -12.12 -16.57 -0.76
N TYR A 315 -11.87 -17.31 -1.84
CA TYR A 315 -11.92 -16.79 -3.20
C TYR A 315 -13.36 -16.50 -3.67
N LEU A 316 -14.36 -17.00 -2.94
CA LEU A 316 -15.78 -16.75 -3.17
C LEU A 316 -16.22 -15.41 -2.54
N PRO A 317 -16.86 -14.50 -3.30
CA PRO A 317 -17.25 -13.17 -2.82
C PRO A 317 -18.25 -13.19 -1.66
N ASN A 318 -19.08 -14.23 -1.56
CA ASN A 318 -20.11 -14.39 -0.52
C ASN A 318 -19.59 -14.98 0.81
N ALA A 319 -18.33 -15.43 0.87
CA ALA A 319 -17.77 -15.93 2.12
C ALA A 319 -17.39 -14.75 3.04
N ARG A 320 -17.90 -14.73 4.29
CA ARG A 320 -17.43 -13.79 5.33
C ARG A 320 -15.98 -14.12 5.71
N SER A 321 -15.06 -13.72 4.86
CA SER A 321 -13.70 -14.24 4.75
C SER A 321 -12.81 -13.88 5.94
N LYS A 322 -13.06 -12.71 6.56
CA LYS A 322 -12.37 -12.29 7.80
C LYS A 322 -12.57 -13.28 8.95
N ASN A 323 -13.75 -13.88 9.06
CA ASN A 323 -14.03 -14.84 10.14
C ASN A 323 -13.19 -16.10 10.00
N LYS A 324 -12.82 -16.50 8.78
CA LYS A 324 -12.04 -17.72 8.56
C LYS A 324 -10.60 -17.55 9.04
N ILE A 325 -9.94 -16.45 8.68
CA ILE A 325 -8.60 -16.14 9.22
C ILE A 325 -8.64 -15.98 10.74
N ASN A 326 -9.66 -15.31 11.28
CA ASN A 326 -9.80 -15.19 12.73
C ASN A 326 -9.96 -16.56 13.42
N ARG A 327 -10.68 -17.51 12.80
CA ARG A 327 -10.76 -18.89 13.31
C ARG A 327 -9.40 -19.59 13.30
N TYR A 328 -8.61 -19.42 12.23
CA TYR A 328 -7.25 -19.96 12.19
C TYR A 328 -6.37 -19.36 13.27
N LYS A 329 -6.44 -18.05 13.49
CA LYS A 329 -5.73 -17.36 14.58
C LYS A 329 -6.10 -17.93 15.95
N ILE A 330 -7.40 -18.09 16.24
CA ILE A 330 -7.87 -18.68 17.50
C ILE A 330 -7.34 -20.12 17.67
N PHE A 331 -7.38 -20.91 16.60
CA PHE A 331 -6.86 -22.28 16.62
C PHE A 331 -5.34 -22.32 16.89
N ILE A 332 -4.57 -21.45 16.25
CA ILE A 332 -3.13 -21.33 16.48
C ILE A 332 -2.86 -20.87 17.92
N GLN A 333 -3.63 -19.91 18.43
CA GLN A 333 -3.49 -19.43 19.80
C GLN A 333 -3.68 -20.55 20.83
N THR A 334 -4.60 -21.49 20.57
CA THR A 334 -4.86 -22.62 21.49
C THR A 334 -3.82 -23.74 21.36
N HIS A 335 -3.32 -24.04 20.15
CA HIS A 335 -2.42 -25.19 19.92
C HIS A 335 -0.93 -24.81 19.96
N GLN A 336 -0.57 -23.63 19.45
CA GLN A 336 0.81 -23.15 19.34
C GLN A 336 0.93 -21.67 19.77
N PRO A 337 0.69 -21.35 21.06
CA PRO A 337 0.70 -19.98 21.55
C PRO A 337 2.06 -19.27 21.39
N LYS A 338 3.18 -20.01 21.40
CA LYS A 338 4.51 -19.44 21.18
C LYS A 338 4.67 -18.87 19.77
N THR A 339 4.13 -19.57 18.77
CA THR A 339 4.21 -19.17 17.36
C THR A 339 3.15 -18.12 17.03
N TYR A 340 1.99 -18.19 17.68
CA TYR A 340 0.94 -17.16 17.60
C TYR A 340 1.47 -15.74 17.85
N PHE A 341 2.45 -15.59 18.76
CA PHE A 341 3.09 -14.32 19.06
C PHE A 341 3.65 -13.61 17.80
N ILE A 342 4.13 -14.36 16.81
CA ILE A 342 4.63 -13.79 15.54
C ILE A 342 3.49 -13.11 14.76
N ILE A 343 2.30 -13.72 14.77
CA ILE A 343 1.10 -13.19 14.12
C ILE A 343 0.64 -11.93 14.86
N THR A 344 0.52 -11.99 16.19
CA THR A 344 0.12 -10.86 17.03
C THR A 344 1.08 -9.67 16.88
N LYS A 345 2.39 -9.93 16.84
CA LYS A 345 3.42 -8.92 16.60
C LYS A 345 3.28 -8.26 15.22
N ASN A 346 3.01 -9.03 14.18
CA ASN A 346 2.81 -8.44 12.85
C ASN A 346 1.52 -7.60 12.80
N GLU A 347 0.43 -8.09 13.41
CA GLU A 347 -0.83 -7.36 13.48
C GLU A 347 -0.69 -6.02 14.22
N SER A 348 0.05 -6.00 15.33
CA SER A 348 0.30 -4.76 16.07
C SER A 348 1.15 -3.78 15.27
N HIS A 349 2.16 -4.24 14.53
CA HIS A 349 2.93 -3.39 13.62
C HIS A 349 2.04 -2.79 12.51
N ILE A 350 1.10 -3.57 11.97
CA ILE A 350 0.12 -3.08 10.96
C ILE A 350 -0.78 -2.00 11.58
N ARG A 351 -1.31 -2.25 12.78
CA ARG A 351 -2.17 -1.28 13.49
C ARG A 351 -1.41 -0.01 13.86
N MET A 352 -0.23 -0.13 14.46
CA MET A 352 0.64 0.99 14.80
C MET A 352 0.96 1.83 13.56
N ALA A 353 1.36 1.20 12.45
CA ALA A 353 1.63 1.90 11.20
C ALA A 353 0.37 2.61 10.68
N ALA A 354 -0.80 1.95 10.69
CA ALA A 354 -2.05 2.57 10.27
C ALA A 354 -2.38 3.80 11.13
N SER A 355 -2.26 3.70 12.46
CA SER A 355 -2.48 4.84 13.36
C SER A 355 -1.50 5.98 13.14
N SER A 356 -0.20 5.70 12.95
CA SER A 356 0.79 6.72 12.60
C SER A 356 0.49 7.40 11.26
N TRP A 357 -0.09 6.68 10.30
CA TRP A 357 -0.56 7.26 9.04
C TRP A 357 -1.71 8.24 9.26
N TYR A 358 -2.67 7.92 10.14
CA TYR A 358 -3.74 8.84 10.52
C TYR A 358 -3.20 10.08 11.23
N VAL A 359 -2.27 9.91 12.17
CA VAL A 359 -1.54 11.01 12.82
C VAL A 359 -0.90 11.93 11.77
N ALA A 360 -0.16 11.37 10.81
CA ALA A 360 0.42 12.14 9.73
C ALA A 360 -0.64 12.86 8.89
N ASN A 361 -1.74 12.19 8.56
CA ASN A 361 -2.79 12.76 7.74
C ASN A 361 -3.51 13.92 8.44
N THR A 362 -3.69 13.83 9.75
CA THR A 362 -4.30 14.89 10.59
C THR A 362 -3.35 16.06 10.82
N LEU A 363 -2.06 15.80 11.05
CA LEU A 363 -1.08 16.86 11.32
C LEU A 363 -0.60 17.61 10.07
N LEU A 364 -0.65 17.01 8.89
CA LEU A 364 -0.25 17.69 7.65
C LEU A 364 -0.90 19.07 7.45
N PRO A 365 -2.25 19.23 7.46
CA PRO A 365 -2.87 20.54 7.32
C PRO A 365 -2.44 21.52 8.42
N TYR A 366 -2.29 21.05 9.66
CA TYR A 366 -1.81 21.87 10.78
C TYR A 366 -0.40 22.41 10.53
N THR A 367 0.53 21.57 10.10
CA THR A 367 1.91 21.99 9.79
C THR A 367 1.97 22.96 8.60
N ILE A 368 1.07 22.85 7.62
CA ILE A 368 0.97 23.82 6.51
C ILE A 368 0.56 25.19 7.05
N ILE A 369 -0.49 25.24 7.87
CA ILE A 369 -0.98 26.49 8.46
C ILE A 369 0.13 27.17 9.27
N LEU A 370 0.82 26.41 10.12
CA LEU A 370 1.95 26.94 10.90
C LEU A 370 3.12 27.39 10.04
N THR A 371 3.48 26.62 9.01
CA THR A 371 4.56 27.00 8.09
C THR A 371 4.22 28.33 7.39
N ILE A 372 2.97 28.52 6.97
CA ILE A 372 2.52 29.79 6.37
C ILE A 372 2.58 30.93 7.39
N LEU A 373 2.10 30.69 8.62
CA LEU A 373 2.12 31.69 9.70
C LEU A 373 3.55 32.14 10.05
N PHE A 374 4.49 31.22 10.21
CA PHE A 374 5.88 31.57 10.51
C PHE A 374 6.63 32.14 9.29
N LEU A 375 6.23 31.78 8.07
CA LEU A 375 6.76 32.40 6.87
C LEU A 375 6.35 33.87 6.76
N THR A 376 5.09 34.22 7.07
CA THR A 376 4.65 35.62 7.06
C THR A 376 5.37 36.44 8.12
N LEU A 377 5.52 35.90 9.34
CA LEU A 377 6.32 36.55 10.40
C LEU A 377 7.78 36.76 9.98
N LEU A 378 8.40 35.76 9.34
CA LEU A 378 9.77 35.88 8.82
C LEU A 378 9.88 36.98 7.76
N ILE A 379 8.96 37.05 6.81
CA ILE A 379 8.94 38.08 5.76
C ILE A 379 8.78 39.47 6.38
N VAL A 380 7.86 39.63 7.34
CA VAL A 380 7.66 40.89 8.06
C VAL A 380 8.95 41.32 8.76
N ASN A 381 9.61 40.41 9.49
CA ASN A 381 10.86 40.71 10.19
C ASN A 381 11.98 41.14 9.20
N LEU A 382 12.12 40.44 8.07
CA LEU A 382 13.11 40.79 7.04
C LEU A 382 12.84 42.17 6.42
N ILE A 383 11.56 42.53 6.20
CA ILE A 383 11.19 43.84 5.67
C ILE A 383 11.49 44.94 6.69
N PHE A 384 11.05 44.78 7.96
CA PHE A 384 11.31 45.76 9.02
C PHE A 384 12.81 45.96 9.28
N ASN A 385 13.59 44.89 9.34
CA ASN A 385 15.03 45.00 9.52
C ASN A 385 15.71 45.69 8.32
N LYS A 386 15.25 45.44 7.09
CA LYS A 386 15.75 46.16 5.91
C LYS A 386 15.48 47.67 5.98
N TYR A 387 14.34 48.10 6.51
CA TYR A 387 14.01 49.52 6.68
C TYR A 387 14.72 50.16 7.89
N ASN A 388 14.98 49.41 8.96
CA ASN A 388 15.72 49.91 10.13
C ASN A 388 17.25 49.96 9.89
N LEU A 389 17.79 49.11 9.00
CA LEU A 389 19.21 49.12 8.61
C LEU A 389 19.66 50.46 7.99
N SER A 390 18.74 51.26 7.43
CA SER A 390 19.10 52.57 6.84
C SER A 390 19.24 53.70 7.85
N ILE A 391 18.90 53.51 9.14
CA ILE A 391 18.88 54.60 10.14
C ILE A 391 19.91 54.41 11.26
N PHE A 392 20.36 53.19 11.57
CA PHE A 392 21.36 52.94 12.62
C PHE A 392 22.43 51.95 12.15
N SER A 393 23.56 52.49 11.70
CA SER A 393 24.70 51.73 11.13
C SER A 393 25.78 51.36 12.15
N GLU A 394 25.47 51.22 13.44
CA GLU A 394 26.47 50.82 14.44
C GLU A 394 25.78 50.08 15.59
N TYR A 395 26.34 48.92 15.98
CA TYR A 395 25.89 47.93 16.98
C TYR A 395 25.05 46.74 16.51
N SER A 396 25.72 45.80 15.81
CA SER A 396 25.92 44.38 16.18
C SER A 396 24.92 43.60 17.08
N ILE A 397 23.61 43.82 16.97
CA ILE A 397 22.55 42.84 17.35
C ILE A 397 21.98 42.16 16.08
N TYR A 398 22.72 42.22 14.98
CA TYR A 398 22.20 41.95 13.63
C TYR A 398 22.08 40.47 13.21
N ASN A 399 22.43 39.50 14.07
CA ASN A 399 22.41 38.07 13.70
C ASN A 399 21.52 37.16 14.54
N SER A 400 21.15 37.51 15.79
CA SER A 400 20.38 36.61 16.66
C SER A 400 18.89 36.59 16.34
N GLU A 401 18.26 37.74 16.09
CA GLU A 401 16.81 37.85 15.85
C GLU A 401 16.41 37.28 14.48
N ASN A 402 17.19 37.56 13.44
CA ASN A 402 17.01 36.94 12.12
C ASN A 402 17.22 35.41 12.17
N ALA A 403 18.19 34.93 12.96
CA ALA A 403 18.39 33.50 13.14
C ALA A 403 17.21 32.85 13.89
N SER A 404 16.69 33.48 14.94
CA SER A 404 15.55 32.96 15.72
C SER A 404 14.26 32.83 14.89
N SER A 405 13.95 33.85 14.07
CA SER A 405 12.79 33.83 13.17
C SER A 405 12.94 32.81 12.03
N LEU A 406 14.16 32.65 11.50
CA LEU A 406 14.45 31.61 10.51
C LEU A 406 14.31 30.21 11.12
N ILE A 407 14.83 29.99 12.34
CA ILE A 407 14.70 28.74 13.07
C ILE A 407 13.22 28.42 13.33
N ALA A 408 12.43 29.40 13.81
CA ALA A 408 11.01 29.25 14.05
C ALA A 408 10.24 28.80 12.80
N PHE A 409 10.62 29.30 11.61
CA PHE A 409 10.06 28.86 10.34
C PHE A 409 10.52 27.45 9.91
N LEU A 410 11.78 27.10 10.12
CA LEU A 410 12.34 25.83 9.65
C LEU A 410 11.74 24.61 10.35
N PHE A 411 11.38 24.70 11.64
CA PHE A 411 10.81 23.59 12.40
C PHE A 411 9.47 23.05 11.87
N PRO A 412 8.41 23.87 11.67
CA PRO A 412 7.15 23.39 11.10
C PRO A 412 7.34 22.89 9.66
N LEU A 413 8.23 23.50 8.88
CA LEU A 413 8.60 23.05 7.54
C LEU A 413 9.27 21.66 7.57
N PHE A 414 10.20 21.45 8.49
CA PHE A 414 10.89 20.18 8.69
C PHE A 414 9.90 19.07 9.08
N ILE A 415 9.02 19.32 10.06
CA ILE A 415 7.98 18.37 10.47
C ILE A 415 7.05 18.09 9.29
N PHE A 416 6.65 19.09 8.51
CA PHE A 416 5.84 18.89 7.30
C PHE A 416 6.49 17.89 6.33
N PHE A 417 7.78 18.04 6.02
CA PHE A 417 8.50 17.10 5.16
C PHE A 417 8.59 15.69 5.77
N LEU A 418 8.86 15.59 7.07
CA LEU A 418 8.92 14.31 7.78
C LEU A 418 7.57 13.58 7.71
N LEU A 419 6.45 14.28 7.92
CA LEU A 419 5.10 13.72 7.83
C LEU A 419 4.77 13.26 6.41
N ILE A 420 5.21 13.97 5.37
CA ILE A 420 5.05 13.52 3.98
C ILE A 420 5.80 12.21 3.74
N ILE A 421 7.06 12.13 4.19
CA ILE A 421 7.89 10.94 4.03
C ILE A 421 7.24 9.76 4.75
N MET A 422 6.87 9.95 6.02
CA MET A 422 6.22 8.94 6.85
C MET A 422 4.93 8.43 6.20
N LYS A 423 4.03 9.34 5.78
CA LYS A 423 2.79 9.01 5.09
C LYS A 423 3.04 8.20 3.82
N LYS A 424 4.04 8.55 3.02
CA LYS A 424 4.37 7.84 1.77
C LYS A 424 4.96 6.44 1.99
N LYS A 425 5.77 6.26 3.05
CA LYS A 425 6.43 4.99 3.37
C LYS A 425 5.48 3.99 4.02
N ILE A 426 4.67 4.44 4.97
CA ILE A 426 3.69 3.59 5.67
C ILE A 426 2.70 2.94 4.69
N VAL A 427 2.23 3.69 3.70
CA VAL A 427 1.28 3.22 2.70
C VAL A 427 1.78 1.99 1.93
N THR A 428 3.08 1.94 1.59
CA THR A 428 3.69 0.76 0.93
C THR A 428 3.88 -0.40 1.90
N PHE A 429 4.20 -0.09 3.16
CA PHE A 429 4.47 -1.07 4.20
C PHE A 429 3.21 -1.87 4.61
N ILE A 430 2.07 -1.20 4.80
CA ILE A 430 0.84 -1.84 5.33
C ILE A 430 0.35 -2.97 4.43
N HIS A 431 0.24 -2.73 3.12
CA HIS A 431 -0.29 -3.72 2.18
C HIS A 431 0.55 -5.01 2.19
N TYR A 432 1.88 -4.86 2.12
CA TYR A 432 2.82 -5.97 2.20
C TYR A 432 2.71 -6.73 3.53
N GLN A 433 2.66 -6.02 4.66
CA GLN A 433 2.54 -6.69 5.96
C GLN A 433 1.24 -7.48 6.11
N ARG A 434 0.13 -7.00 5.54
CA ARG A 434 -1.14 -7.74 5.55
C ARG A 434 -1.09 -9.00 4.69
N LEU A 435 -0.43 -8.97 3.53
CA LEU A 435 -0.19 -10.18 2.73
C LEU A 435 0.65 -11.20 3.50
N ARG A 436 1.67 -10.71 4.23
CA ARG A 436 2.55 -11.51 5.08
C ARG A 436 1.84 -12.07 6.32
N GLU A 437 0.91 -11.33 6.89
CA GLU A 437 0.07 -11.77 8.01
C GLU A 437 -0.77 -12.99 7.60
N ILE A 438 -1.40 -12.97 6.42
CA ILE A 438 -2.16 -14.11 5.90
C ILE A 438 -1.23 -15.30 5.69
N TYR A 439 -0.07 -15.07 5.05
CA TYR A 439 0.92 -16.11 4.76
C TYR A 439 1.37 -16.85 6.03
N HIS A 440 1.83 -16.10 7.04
CA HIS A 440 2.28 -16.68 8.31
C HIS A 440 1.14 -17.39 9.04
N THR A 441 -0.07 -16.83 9.01
CA THR A 441 -1.23 -17.49 9.61
C THR A 441 -1.47 -18.85 8.95
N LEU A 442 -1.38 -18.95 7.63
CA LEU A 442 -1.61 -20.19 6.89
C LEU A 442 -0.53 -21.24 7.17
N ILE A 443 0.75 -20.86 7.16
CA ILE A 443 1.86 -21.78 7.44
C ILE A 443 1.73 -22.38 8.84
N ILE A 444 1.58 -21.51 9.84
CA ILE A 444 1.53 -21.95 11.23
C ILE A 444 0.27 -22.81 11.45
N TYR A 445 -0.86 -22.45 10.83
CA TYR A 445 -2.07 -23.26 10.88
C TYR A 445 -1.88 -24.65 10.29
N LYS A 446 -1.16 -24.77 9.16
CA LYS A 446 -0.87 -26.05 8.50
C LYS A 446 0.03 -26.94 9.37
N GLU A 447 1.02 -26.37 10.04
CA GLU A 447 1.94 -27.07 10.93
C GLU A 447 1.29 -27.47 12.27
N CYS A 448 0.16 -26.87 12.64
CA CYS A 448 -0.54 -27.26 13.85
C CYS A 448 -1.12 -28.68 13.70
N PRO A 449 -0.94 -29.56 14.71
CA PRO A 449 -1.53 -30.88 14.68
C PRO A 449 -3.05 -30.73 14.65
N LYS A 450 -3.66 -31.04 13.50
CA LYS A 450 -5.10 -31.20 13.39
C LYS A 450 -5.40 -32.50 14.10
N ASN A 451 -6.07 -32.46 15.25
CA ASN A 451 -6.56 -33.68 15.89
C ASN A 451 -7.46 -34.39 14.89
N ASN A 452 -6.92 -35.41 14.22
CA ASN A 452 -7.68 -36.38 13.45
C ASN A 452 -8.39 -37.31 14.45
N ASN A 453 -9.30 -36.74 15.26
CA ASN A 453 -10.28 -37.55 15.95
C ASN A 453 -11.41 -37.80 14.95
N LYS A 454 -11.24 -38.89 14.20
CA LYS A 454 -12.36 -39.71 13.76
C LYS A 454 -13.13 -40.22 14.97
#